data_AF-A0A853FUV8-F1
#
_entry.id   AF-A0A853FUV8-F1
#
_cell.length_a   1.000
_cell.length_b   1.000
_cell.length_c   1.000
_cell.angle_alpha   90.00
_cell.angle_beta   90.00
_cell.angle_gamma   90.00
#
_symmetry.space_group_name_H-M   'P 1'
#
loop_
_entity.id
_entity.type
_entity.pdbx_description
1 polymer ?
#
loop_
_entity_poly.entity_id
_entity_poly.type
_entity_poly.pdbx_seq_one_letter_code
_entity_poly.pdbx_strand_id
1 'polypeptide(L)'
;MAQNTEKPSYVRTQVIEKTIRTDSQLGAAVTNNVGLVLSSAAWPIAMVVIAHLFRLELTAMLARVRSFKALGVEASLDAFIQENLSPVPVEDVAEPADEAVAPLQALSPLEAIITSWLEVEKALDVVVGRLSSSGAKSSIRSRLDSLTRHPNAPTALQDRIAELWNIRNRLINNPSVMISEDSTRLYQENANRAVKELANLVSI
;
A
#
# COMPACT_ATOMS: atom_id res chain seq x y z
N MET A 1 -49.36 -77.32 75.98
CA MET A 1 -49.36 -75.85 75.99
C MET A 1 -47.92 -75.38 75.88
N ALA A 2 -47.54 -74.77 74.76
CA ALA A 2 -46.37 -73.88 74.68
C ALA A 2 -46.48 -73.10 73.36
N GLN A 3 -46.90 -71.83 73.47
CA GLN A 3 -46.64 -70.82 72.45
C GLN A 3 -45.16 -70.44 72.58
N ASN A 4 -44.43 -70.35 71.47
CA ASN A 4 -43.33 -69.39 71.42
C ASN A 4 -43.19 -68.80 70.02
N THR A 5 -43.46 -67.51 69.98
CA THR A 5 -43.28 -66.58 68.88
C THR A 5 -41.84 -66.10 68.86
N GLU A 6 -41.16 -66.09 67.72
CA GLU A 6 -40.11 -65.09 67.50
C GLU A 6 -39.87 -64.82 66.01
N LYS A 7 -39.91 -63.53 65.68
CA LYS A 7 -39.76 -62.88 64.38
C LYS A 7 -38.43 -62.07 64.42
N PRO A 8 -38.00 -61.45 63.31
CA PRO A 8 -36.69 -61.67 62.69
C PRO A 8 -35.61 -60.65 63.09
N SER A 9 -34.34 -61.04 62.98
CA SER A 9 -33.18 -60.16 63.14
C SER A 9 -32.34 -60.14 61.84
N TYR A 10 -32.78 -59.35 60.86
CA TYR A 10 -32.09 -59.11 59.58
C TYR A 10 -32.05 -57.59 59.30
N VAL A 11 -31.28 -56.82 60.06
CA VAL A 11 -31.07 -55.39 59.74
C VAL A 11 -29.60 -54.94 59.89
N ARG A 12 -28.68 -55.78 60.37
CA ARG A 12 -27.39 -55.26 60.87
C ARG A 12 -26.16 -55.33 59.95
N THR A 13 -26.27 -55.82 58.72
CA THR A 13 -25.08 -56.04 57.87
C THR A 13 -24.88 -55.00 56.76
N GLN A 14 -25.84 -54.11 56.52
CA GLN A 14 -25.79 -53.14 55.40
C GLN A 14 -25.05 -51.83 55.73
N VAL A 15 -24.67 -51.59 57.00
CA VAL A 15 -24.16 -50.28 57.44
C VAL A 15 -22.62 -50.19 57.37
N ILE A 16 -21.90 -51.31 57.35
CA ILE A 16 -20.43 -51.28 57.48
C ILE A 16 -19.71 -51.20 56.12
N GLU A 17 -20.31 -51.64 55.02
CA GLU A 17 -19.67 -51.57 53.69
C GLU A 17 -19.67 -50.18 53.05
N LYS A 18 -20.52 -49.26 53.52
CA LYS A 18 -20.68 -47.96 52.87
C LYS A 18 -19.59 -46.95 53.24
N THR A 19 -18.91 -47.13 54.37
CA THR A 19 -17.96 -46.14 54.90
C THR A 19 -16.55 -46.26 54.31
N ILE A 20 -16.12 -47.48 53.93
CA ILE A 20 -14.74 -47.73 53.44
C ILE A 20 -14.54 -47.23 52.00
N ARG A 21 -15.62 -47.09 51.21
CA ARG A 21 -15.51 -46.68 49.80
C ARG A 21 -15.27 -45.18 49.59
N THR A 22 -15.60 -44.36 50.59
CA THR A 22 -15.59 -42.89 50.46
C THR A 22 -14.20 -42.26 50.58
N ASP A 23 -13.28 -42.84 51.35
CA ASP A 23 -11.94 -42.25 51.54
C ASP A 23 -11.00 -42.49 50.34
N SER A 24 -11.18 -43.60 49.60
CA SER A 24 -10.37 -43.90 48.40
C SER A 24 -10.70 -43.01 47.19
N GLN A 25 -11.86 -42.35 47.17
CA GLN A 25 -12.31 -41.50 46.06
C GLN A 25 -11.82 -40.05 46.20
N LEU A 26 -11.53 -39.58 47.42
CA LEU A 26 -11.04 -38.21 47.64
C LEU A 26 -9.58 -38.03 47.18
N GLY A 27 -8.73 -39.04 47.37
CA GLY A 27 -7.30 -38.97 46.98
C GLY A 27 -7.05 -38.98 45.47
N ALA A 28 -7.86 -39.71 44.70
CA ALA A 28 -7.74 -39.78 43.24
C ALA A 28 -8.36 -38.58 42.51
N ALA A 29 -9.33 -37.88 43.13
CA ALA A 29 -9.96 -36.71 42.53
C ALA A 29 -9.04 -35.47 42.55
N VAL A 30 -8.16 -35.34 43.54
CA VAL A 30 -7.30 -34.15 43.69
C VAL A 30 -6.09 -34.18 42.74
N THR A 31 -5.52 -35.35 42.45
CA THR A 31 -4.39 -35.48 41.51
C THR A 31 -4.77 -35.29 40.04
N ASN A 32 -6.02 -35.61 39.67
CA ASN A 32 -6.50 -35.46 38.29
C ASN A 32 -6.80 -34.00 37.87
N ASN A 33 -7.14 -33.12 38.82
CA ASN A 33 -7.51 -31.74 38.51
C ASN A 33 -6.30 -30.83 38.21
N VAL A 34 -5.13 -31.09 38.81
CA VAL A 34 -3.92 -30.30 38.58
C VAL A 34 -3.37 -30.51 37.16
N GLY A 35 -3.46 -31.74 36.63
CA GLY A 35 -3.04 -32.07 35.27
C GLY A 35 -3.85 -31.36 34.18
N LEU A 36 -5.16 -31.23 34.38
CA LEU A 36 -6.06 -30.56 33.43
C LEU A 36 -5.82 -29.05 33.36
N VAL A 37 -5.61 -28.39 34.51
CA VAL A 37 -5.33 -26.95 34.54
C VAL A 37 -3.96 -26.62 33.93
N LEU A 38 -2.93 -27.44 34.20
CA LEU A 38 -1.61 -27.27 33.56
C LEU A 38 -1.67 -27.47 32.04
N SER A 39 -2.42 -28.46 31.56
CA SER A 39 -2.57 -28.70 30.12
C SER A 39 -3.32 -27.57 29.40
N SER A 40 -4.32 -26.96 30.06
CA SER A 40 -5.09 -25.84 29.48
C SER A 40 -4.34 -24.50 29.55
N ALA A 41 -3.36 -24.36 30.45
CA ALA A 41 -2.49 -23.18 30.53
C ALA A 41 -1.21 -23.32 29.70
N ALA A 42 -0.90 -24.52 29.19
CA ALA A 42 0.28 -24.74 28.37
C ALA A 42 0.19 -24.04 27.00
N TRP A 43 -0.98 -24.06 26.35
CA TRP A 43 -1.14 -23.51 25.00
C TRP A 43 -1.06 -21.97 24.90
N PRO A 44 -1.61 -21.16 25.83
CA PRO A 44 -1.48 -19.71 25.77
C PRO A 44 -0.04 -19.28 26.10
N ILE A 45 0.60 -19.95 27.06
CA ILE A 45 2.01 -19.72 27.39
C ILE A 45 2.89 -20.04 26.18
N ALA A 46 2.66 -21.19 25.53
CA ALA A 46 3.36 -21.54 24.29
C ALA A 46 3.14 -20.48 23.20
N MET A 47 1.91 -19.99 23.00
CA MET A 47 1.61 -18.90 22.06
C MET A 47 2.39 -17.63 22.37
N VAL A 48 2.46 -17.21 23.64
CA VAL A 48 3.21 -16.02 24.05
C VAL A 48 4.70 -16.20 23.81
N VAL A 49 5.27 -17.35 24.15
CA VAL A 49 6.69 -17.66 23.94
C VAL A 49 7.04 -17.69 22.45
N ILE A 50 6.20 -18.34 21.63
CA ILE A 50 6.35 -18.37 20.16
C ILE A 50 6.27 -16.94 19.61
N ALA A 51 5.24 -16.16 19.98
CA ALA A 51 5.11 -14.79 19.53
C ALA A 51 6.32 -13.92 19.91
N HIS A 52 6.91 -14.13 21.09
CA HIS A 52 8.09 -13.39 21.53
C HIS A 52 9.36 -13.77 20.75
N LEU A 53 9.58 -15.06 20.52
CA LEU A 53 10.70 -15.57 19.71
C LEU A 53 10.61 -15.07 18.26
N PHE A 54 9.44 -15.17 17.64
CA PHE A 54 9.25 -14.79 16.24
C PHE A 54 9.13 -13.27 16.03
N ARG A 55 8.85 -12.47 17.08
CA ARG A 55 8.72 -11.01 16.92
C ARG A 55 9.97 -10.40 16.29
N LEU A 56 11.16 -10.83 16.71
CA LEU A 56 12.43 -10.33 16.20
C LEU A 56 12.62 -10.72 14.72
N GLU A 57 12.41 -12.00 14.38
CA GLU A 57 12.55 -12.48 13.00
C GLU A 57 11.52 -11.85 12.06
N LEU A 58 10.27 -11.71 12.51
CA LEU A 58 9.20 -11.06 11.74
C LEU A 58 9.56 -9.60 11.46
N THR A 59 10.08 -8.85 12.43
CA THR A 59 10.50 -7.46 12.19
C THR A 59 11.68 -7.36 11.23
N ALA A 60 12.65 -8.28 11.31
CA ALA A 60 13.78 -8.33 10.38
C ALA A 60 13.33 -8.70 8.96
N MET A 61 12.41 -9.65 8.82
CA MET A 61 11.82 -10.01 7.53
C MET A 61 10.98 -8.87 6.96
N LEU A 62 10.19 -8.18 7.79
CA LEU A 62 9.38 -7.05 7.36
C LEU A 62 10.25 -5.88 6.90
N ALA A 63 11.39 -5.65 7.56
CA ALA A 63 12.37 -4.67 7.13
C ALA A 63 12.97 -5.03 5.75
N ARG A 64 13.30 -6.31 5.51
CA ARG A 64 13.76 -6.78 4.19
C ARG A 64 12.68 -6.67 3.12
N VAL A 65 11.45 -7.06 3.40
CA VAL A 65 10.32 -6.92 2.46
C VAL A 65 10.07 -5.45 2.15
N ARG A 66 10.23 -4.55 3.12
CA ARG A 66 10.12 -3.10 2.92
C ARG A 66 11.26 -2.54 2.08
N SER A 67 12.50 -3.00 2.28
CA SER A 67 13.63 -2.58 1.44
C SER A 67 13.52 -3.14 0.01
N PHE A 68 13.03 -4.37 -0.16
CA PHE A 68 12.75 -4.93 -1.48
C PHE A 68 11.61 -4.20 -2.19
N LYS A 69 10.58 -3.75 -1.46
CA LYS A 69 9.55 -2.87 -2.03
C LYS A 69 10.11 -1.50 -2.39
N ALA A 70 10.99 -0.91 -1.60
CA ALA A 70 11.64 0.36 -1.93
C ALA A 70 12.47 0.25 -3.22
N LEU A 71 13.40 -0.72 -3.27
CA LEU A 71 14.24 -0.99 -4.45
C LEU A 71 13.42 -1.41 -5.68
N GLY A 72 12.39 -2.24 -5.48
CA GLY A 72 11.50 -2.67 -6.56
C GLY A 72 10.63 -1.54 -7.10
N VAL A 73 10.17 -0.63 -6.24
CA VAL A 73 9.40 0.55 -6.65
C VAL A 73 10.31 1.56 -7.35
N GLU A 74 11.54 1.78 -6.87
CA GLU A 74 12.56 2.62 -7.51
C GLU A 74 12.87 2.15 -8.93
N ALA A 75 13.28 0.89 -9.08
CA ALA A 75 13.58 0.33 -10.40
C ALA A 75 12.33 0.32 -11.31
N SER A 76 11.14 0.06 -10.75
CA SER A 76 9.91 0.07 -11.54
C SER A 76 9.52 1.45 -12.03
N LEU A 77 9.85 2.52 -11.29
CA LEU A 77 9.45 3.87 -11.67
C LEU A 77 10.38 4.45 -12.73
N ASP A 78 11.70 4.28 -12.57
CA ASP A 78 12.65 4.65 -13.63
C ASP A 78 12.36 3.89 -14.92
N ALA A 79 12.13 2.57 -14.83
CA ALA A 79 11.74 1.77 -15.99
C ALA A 79 10.40 2.24 -16.57
N PHE A 80 9.40 2.56 -15.73
CA PHE A 80 8.11 3.06 -16.18
C PHE A 80 8.24 4.40 -16.91
N ILE A 81 9.07 5.32 -16.42
CA ILE A 81 9.33 6.60 -17.08
C ILE A 81 9.99 6.37 -18.45
N GLN A 82 11.00 5.50 -18.52
CA GLN A 82 11.70 5.19 -19.76
C GLN A 82 10.84 4.43 -20.78
N GLU A 83 9.91 3.58 -20.32
CA GLU A 83 9.03 2.78 -21.19
C GLU A 83 7.85 3.61 -21.73
N ASN A 84 7.27 4.48 -20.90
CA ASN A 84 6.03 5.18 -21.25
C ASN A 84 6.28 6.56 -21.85
N LEU A 85 7.43 7.19 -21.59
CA LEU A 85 7.80 8.44 -22.23
C LEU A 85 8.72 8.18 -23.41
N SER A 86 8.35 8.73 -24.57
CA SER A 86 9.22 8.64 -25.75
C SER A 86 10.41 9.58 -25.59
N PRO A 87 11.65 9.12 -25.80
CA PRO A 87 12.79 10.02 -25.95
C PRO A 87 12.53 10.90 -27.17
N VAL A 88 12.78 12.19 -27.03
CA VAL A 88 12.69 13.13 -28.15
C VAL A 88 13.79 12.73 -29.16
N PRO A 89 13.46 12.41 -30.42
CA PRO A 89 14.50 12.33 -31.44
C PRO A 89 15.16 13.70 -31.49
N VAL A 90 16.46 13.74 -31.25
CA VAL A 90 17.27 14.93 -31.49
C VAL A 90 17.27 15.12 -33.01
N GLU A 91 16.21 15.72 -33.55
CA GLU A 91 16.29 16.27 -34.90
C GLU A 91 17.38 17.34 -34.84
N ASP A 92 18.41 17.10 -35.62
CA ASP A 92 19.60 17.93 -35.85
C ASP A 92 19.15 19.22 -36.55
N VAL A 93 18.32 20.02 -35.87
CA VAL A 93 18.01 21.38 -36.27
C VAL A 93 19.14 22.22 -35.71
N ALA A 94 20.04 22.62 -36.61
CA ALA A 94 20.95 23.71 -36.36
C ALA A 94 20.13 24.95 -35.96
N GLU A 95 19.99 25.19 -34.65
CA GLU A 95 19.40 26.41 -34.11
C GLU A 95 20.49 27.28 -33.46
N PRO A 96 20.44 28.61 -33.68
CA PRO A 96 21.30 29.55 -32.99
C PRO A 96 20.98 29.51 -31.49
N ALA A 97 22.04 29.49 -30.69
CA ALA A 97 21.99 29.61 -29.24
C ALA A 97 21.33 30.94 -28.83
N ASP A 98 20.05 30.92 -28.47
CA ASP A 98 19.43 31.84 -27.51
C ASP A 98 17.92 31.56 -27.42
N GLU A 99 17.51 30.64 -26.54
CA GLU A 99 16.26 30.77 -25.78
C GLU A 99 16.21 29.75 -24.63
N ALA A 100 16.85 30.15 -23.53
CA ALA A 100 16.46 29.84 -22.16
C ALA A 100 15.93 28.42 -21.87
N VAL A 101 16.77 27.40 -22.04
CA VAL A 101 16.82 26.35 -21.02
C VAL A 101 17.35 27.05 -19.78
N ALA A 102 16.45 27.60 -18.95
CA ALA A 102 16.84 28.21 -17.69
C ALA A 102 17.77 27.23 -16.98
N PRO A 103 18.94 27.68 -16.48
CA PRO A 103 19.90 26.78 -15.88
C PRO A 103 19.15 25.98 -14.83
N LEU A 104 19.27 24.65 -14.89
CA LEU A 104 18.79 23.76 -13.84
C LEU A 104 19.34 24.32 -12.53
N GLN A 105 18.53 25.12 -11.85
CA GLN A 105 18.76 25.41 -10.44
C GLN A 105 18.80 24.03 -9.79
N ALA A 106 19.64 23.86 -8.78
CA ALA A 106 19.91 22.59 -8.10
C ALA A 106 18.67 22.05 -7.33
N LEU A 107 17.56 21.93 -8.05
CA LEU A 107 16.28 21.39 -7.62
C LEU A 107 16.49 19.90 -7.47
N SER A 108 15.92 19.34 -6.42
CA SER A 108 15.85 17.89 -6.31
C SER A 108 15.07 17.31 -7.51
N PRO A 109 15.39 16.09 -7.98
CA PRO A 109 14.65 15.41 -9.06
C PRO A 109 13.13 15.46 -8.91
N LEU A 110 12.65 15.27 -7.67
CA LEU A 110 11.23 15.35 -7.33
C LEU A 110 10.68 16.75 -7.55
N GLU A 111 11.40 17.78 -7.11
CA GLU A 111 10.98 19.17 -7.27
C GLU A 111 10.93 19.56 -8.75
N ALA A 112 11.91 19.15 -9.53
CA ALA A 112 11.95 19.34 -10.98
C ALA A 112 10.73 18.72 -11.70
N ILE A 113 10.32 17.51 -11.32
CA ILE A 113 9.13 16.86 -11.88
C ILE A 113 7.84 17.60 -11.48
N ILE A 114 7.73 18.01 -10.22
CA ILE A 114 6.55 18.73 -9.72
C ILE A 114 6.42 20.10 -10.41
N THR A 115 7.51 20.84 -10.53
CA THR A 115 7.50 22.16 -11.18
C THR A 115 7.14 22.05 -12.66
N SER A 116 7.73 21.11 -13.40
CA SER A 116 7.38 20.87 -14.80
C SER A 116 5.92 20.42 -14.98
N TRP A 117 5.38 19.60 -14.05
CA TRP A 117 3.95 19.26 -14.08
C TRP A 117 3.04 20.48 -13.88
N LEU A 118 3.41 21.40 -12.97
CA LEU A 118 2.62 22.62 -12.74
C LEU A 118 2.54 23.50 -13.99
N GLU A 119 3.57 23.50 -14.84
CA GLU A 119 3.54 24.21 -16.12
C GLU A 119 2.55 23.56 -17.10
N VAL A 120 2.53 22.23 -17.17
CA VAL A 120 1.53 21.48 -17.95
C VAL A 120 0.12 21.77 -17.46
N GLU A 121 -0.12 21.77 -16.14
CA GLU A 121 -1.43 22.08 -15.57
C GLU A 121 -1.90 23.49 -15.92
N LYS A 122 -1.01 24.49 -15.81
CA LYS A 122 -1.32 25.86 -16.20
C LYS A 122 -1.67 25.98 -17.68
N ALA A 123 -0.90 25.34 -18.56
CA ALA A 123 -1.18 25.33 -20.00
C ALA A 123 -2.51 24.64 -20.31
N LEU A 124 -2.80 23.51 -19.65
CA LEU A 124 -4.05 22.79 -19.79
C LEU A 124 -5.25 23.62 -19.30
N ASP A 125 -5.09 24.37 -18.20
CA ASP A 125 -6.13 25.27 -17.69
C ASP A 125 -6.47 26.39 -18.67
N VAL A 126 -5.47 26.92 -19.40
CA VAL A 126 -5.73 27.90 -20.46
C VAL A 126 -6.55 27.29 -21.59
N VAL A 127 -6.20 26.10 -22.06
CA VAL A 127 -6.94 25.39 -23.12
C VAL A 127 -8.37 25.07 -22.68
N VAL A 128 -8.54 24.44 -21.51
CA VAL A 128 -9.86 24.03 -21.02
C VAL A 128 -10.72 25.23 -20.65
N GLY A 129 -10.14 26.29 -20.09
CA GLY A 129 -10.84 27.53 -19.77
C GLY A 129 -11.42 28.24 -21.00
N ARG A 130 -10.80 28.08 -22.17
CA ARG A 130 -11.38 28.55 -23.44
C ARG A 130 -12.53 27.67 -23.94
N LEU A 131 -12.51 26.39 -23.60
CA LEU A 131 -13.53 25.42 -24.03
C LEU A 131 -14.75 25.37 -23.10
N SER A 132 -14.55 25.64 -21.82
CA SER A 132 -15.57 25.53 -20.79
C SER A 132 -15.82 26.89 -20.15
N SER A 133 -17.01 27.46 -20.35
CA SER A 133 -17.42 28.72 -19.70
C SER A 133 -17.67 28.60 -18.19
N SER A 134 -17.51 27.40 -17.62
CA SER A 134 -17.72 27.14 -16.20
C SER A 134 -16.42 27.38 -15.44
N GLY A 135 -16.35 28.47 -14.67
CA GLY A 135 -15.24 28.79 -13.76
C GLY A 135 -15.13 27.86 -12.54
N ALA A 136 -15.75 26.68 -12.59
CA ALA A 136 -15.67 25.68 -11.52
C ALA A 136 -14.31 24.96 -11.55
N LYS A 137 -13.75 24.69 -10.36
CA LYS A 137 -12.51 23.92 -10.21
C LYS A 137 -12.74 22.49 -10.74
N SER A 138 -12.29 22.24 -11.96
CA SER A 138 -12.40 20.95 -12.65
C SER A 138 -11.27 20.02 -12.21
N SER A 139 -11.60 18.76 -11.90
CA SER A 139 -10.56 17.75 -11.64
C SER A 139 -9.68 17.57 -12.87
N ILE A 140 -8.42 17.16 -12.69
CA ILE A 140 -7.52 16.88 -13.83
C ILE A 140 -8.10 15.86 -14.81
N ARG A 141 -8.82 14.84 -14.32
CA ARG A 141 -9.54 13.87 -15.17
C ARG A 141 -10.60 14.56 -16.02
N SER A 142 -11.37 15.47 -15.42
CA SER A 142 -12.39 16.23 -16.14
C SER A 142 -11.75 17.20 -17.16
N ARG A 143 -10.59 17.80 -16.84
CA ARG A 143 -9.82 18.60 -17.79
C ARG A 143 -9.29 17.78 -18.97
N LEU A 144 -8.77 16.59 -18.71
CA LEU A 144 -8.35 15.64 -19.75
C LEU A 144 -9.53 15.18 -20.61
N ASP A 145 -10.69 14.88 -20.00
CA ASP A 145 -11.92 14.56 -20.74
C ASP A 145 -12.35 15.72 -21.64
N SER A 146 -12.29 16.96 -21.16
CA SER A 146 -12.54 18.14 -21.99
C SER A 146 -11.55 18.27 -23.14
N LEU A 147 -10.26 17.96 -22.93
CA LEU A 147 -9.25 17.95 -23.98
C LEU A 147 -9.52 16.86 -25.03
N THR A 148 -10.02 15.69 -24.63
CA THR A 148 -10.36 14.60 -25.57
C THR A 148 -11.50 14.98 -26.52
N ARG A 149 -12.38 15.88 -26.08
CA ARG A 149 -13.48 16.41 -26.90
C ARG A 149 -13.04 17.54 -27.83
N HIS A 150 -11.79 18.01 -27.72
CA HIS A 150 -11.28 19.06 -28.57
C HIS A 150 -10.95 18.50 -29.97
N PRO A 151 -11.53 19.05 -31.05
CA PRO A 151 -11.42 18.46 -32.40
C PRO A 151 -9.98 18.44 -32.93
N ASN A 152 -9.14 19.37 -32.47
CA ASN A 152 -7.77 19.51 -32.94
C ASN A 152 -6.72 18.95 -31.96
N ALA A 153 -7.13 18.37 -30.82
CA ALA A 153 -6.17 17.84 -29.85
C ALA A 153 -5.66 16.46 -30.29
N PRO A 154 -4.35 16.29 -30.57
CA PRO A 154 -3.82 14.99 -30.95
C PRO A 154 -4.00 13.96 -29.83
N THR A 155 -4.37 12.71 -30.16
CA THR A 155 -4.48 11.63 -29.15
C THR A 155 -3.15 11.41 -28.43
N ALA A 156 -2.02 11.51 -29.15
CA ALA A 156 -0.69 11.40 -28.57
C ALA A 156 -0.39 12.45 -27.48
N LEU A 157 -0.95 13.67 -27.60
CA LEU A 157 -0.82 14.70 -26.56
C LEU A 157 -1.62 14.31 -25.31
N GLN A 158 -2.83 13.79 -25.50
CA GLN A 158 -3.70 13.36 -24.41
C GLN A 158 -3.05 12.21 -23.61
N ASP A 159 -2.53 11.20 -24.33
CA ASP A 159 -1.84 10.07 -23.73
C ASP A 159 -0.60 10.53 -22.96
N ARG A 160 0.20 11.44 -23.54
CA ARG A 160 1.38 12.01 -22.86
C ARG A 160 1.01 12.72 -21.57
N ILE A 161 -0.02 13.57 -21.57
CA ILE A 161 -0.45 14.28 -20.35
C ILE A 161 -0.97 13.29 -19.30
N ALA A 162 -1.70 12.25 -19.72
CA ALA A 162 -2.17 11.20 -18.82
C ALA A 162 -1.00 10.44 -18.18
N GLU A 163 0.05 10.13 -18.93
CA GLU A 163 1.24 9.47 -18.39
C GLU A 163 2.04 10.37 -17.44
N LEU A 164 2.25 11.64 -17.80
CA LEU A 164 2.89 12.61 -16.90
C LEU A 164 2.11 12.73 -15.57
N TRP A 165 0.77 12.77 -15.65
CA TRP A 165 -0.09 12.78 -14.47
C TRP A 165 0.05 11.52 -13.61
N ASN A 166 0.12 10.34 -14.25
CA ASN A 166 0.32 9.06 -13.56
C ASN A 166 1.65 9.01 -12.83
N ILE A 167 2.75 9.42 -13.48
CA ILE A 167 4.10 9.48 -12.90
C ILE A 167 4.10 10.41 -11.67
N ARG A 168 3.57 11.63 -11.82
CA ARG A 168 3.47 12.60 -10.71
C ARG A 168 2.68 12.07 -9.52
N ASN A 169 1.55 11.39 -9.76
CA ASN A 169 0.77 10.79 -8.67
C ASN A 169 1.51 9.67 -7.96
N ARG A 170 2.25 8.83 -8.69
CA ARG A 170 3.08 7.78 -8.08
C ARG A 170 4.16 8.36 -7.19
N LEU A 171 4.79 9.45 -7.62
CA LEU A 171 5.83 10.15 -6.86
C LEU A 171 5.31 10.80 -5.58
N ILE A 172 4.18 11.49 -5.65
CA ILE A 172 3.59 12.12 -4.45
C ILE A 172 3.20 11.08 -3.40
N ASN A 173 2.74 9.91 -3.84
CA ASN A 173 2.41 8.82 -2.93
C ASN A 173 3.65 8.08 -2.41
N ASN A 174 4.83 8.27 -3.03
CA ASN A 174 6.07 7.59 -2.69
C ASN A 174 7.28 8.57 -2.76
N PRO A 175 7.34 9.59 -1.89
CA PRO A 175 8.35 10.66 -1.99
C PRO A 175 9.79 10.22 -1.64
N SER A 176 9.95 8.98 -1.17
CA SER A 176 11.27 8.40 -0.85
C SER A 176 11.92 7.69 -2.03
N VAL A 177 11.21 7.57 -3.15
CA VAL A 177 11.73 6.94 -4.36
C VAL A 177 12.81 7.83 -4.96
N MET A 178 14.00 7.27 -5.10
CA MET A 178 15.09 7.89 -5.87
C MET A 178 14.74 7.82 -7.35
N ILE A 179 14.93 8.93 -8.05
CA ILE A 179 14.69 9.05 -9.49
C ILE A 179 16.02 9.39 -10.13
N SER A 180 16.37 8.67 -11.19
CA SER A 180 17.56 9.01 -11.96
C SER A 180 17.44 10.40 -12.61
N GLU A 181 18.59 11.03 -12.82
CA GLU A 181 18.67 12.32 -13.52
C GLU A 181 18.14 12.19 -14.97
N ASP A 182 18.41 11.07 -15.63
CA ASP A 182 17.91 10.78 -16.98
C ASP A 182 16.38 10.70 -17.04
N SER A 183 15.74 9.97 -16.12
CA SER A 183 14.27 9.91 -16.04
C SER A 183 13.66 11.27 -15.71
N THR A 184 14.33 12.06 -14.86
CA THR A 184 13.91 13.42 -14.53
C THR A 184 13.93 14.30 -15.78
N ARG A 185 15.05 14.30 -16.50
CA ARG A 185 15.20 15.04 -17.77
C ARG A 185 14.15 14.61 -18.79
N LEU A 186 13.95 13.30 -18.98
CA LEU A 186 12.96 12.77 -19.91
C LEU A 186 11.53 13.23 -19.57
N TYR A 187 11.19 13.28 -18.27
CA TYR A 187 9.93 13.82 -17.80
C TYR A 187 9.79 15.32 -18.15
N GLN A 188 10.83 16.13 -17.88
CA GLN A 188 10.82 17.56 -18.16
C GLN A 188 10.68 17.85 -19.66
N GLU A 189 11.40 17.12 -20.51
CA GLU A 189 11.30 17.23 -21.97
C GLU A 189 9.88 16.93 -22.47
N ASN A 190 9.26 15.86 -21.97
CA ASN A 190 7.90 15.50 -22.32
C ASN A 190 6.87 16.51 -21.81
N ALA A 191 7.08 17.06 -20.60
CA ALA A 191 6.26 18.14 -20.05
C ALA A 191 6.36 19.42 -20.90
N ASN A 192 7.57 19.86 -21.25
CA ASN A 192 7.81 21.02 -22.10
C ASN A 192 7.17 20.84 -23.49
N ARG A 193 7.27 19.64 -24.05
CA ARG A 193 6.62 19.32 -25.33
C ARG A 193 5.10 19.38 -25.22
N ALA A 194 4.52 18.83 -24.15
CA ALA A 194 3.08 18.93 -23.91
C ALA A 194 2.63 20.39 -23.76
N VAL A 195 3.39 21.22 -23.06
CA VAL A 195 3.13 22.67 -22.95
C VAL A 195 3.15 23.36 -24.32
N LYS A 196 4.17 23.10 -25.15
CA LYS A 196 4.26 23.65 -26.52
C LYS A 196 3.07 23.22 -27.38
N GLU A 197 2.72 21.94 -27.37
CA GLU A 197 1.59 21.40 -28.13
C GLU A 197 0.24 21.98 -27.63
N LEU A 198 0.05 22.14 -26.31
CA LEU A 198 -1.13 22.81 -25.75
C LEU A 198 -1.19 24.29 -26.15
N ALA A 199 -0.07 25.01 -26.12
CA ALA A 199 -0.01 26.40 -26.56
C ALA A 199 -0.38 26.57 -28.04
N ASN A 200 0.02 25.62 -28.90
CA ASN A 200 -0.38 25.61 -30.30
C ASN A 200 -1.89 25.46 -30.50
N LEU A 201 -2.59 24.73 -29.63
CA LEU A 201 -4.06 24.63 -29.68
C LEU A 201 -4.76 25.94 -29.33
N VAL A 202 -4.10 26.81 -28.57
CA VAL A 202 -4.63 28.11 -28.11
C VAL A 202 -4.39 29.21 -29.15
N SER A 203 -3.35 29.08 -29.97
CA SER A 203 -2.98 30.08 -30.98
C SER A 203 -3.78 29.98 -32.29
N ILE A 204 -4.57 28.91 -32.46
CA ILE A 204 -5.50 28.69 -33.57
C ILE A 204 -6.87 29.29 -33.23
#